data_AF-A0A5V3H9E0-F1
#
_entry.id   AF-A0A5V3H9E0-F1
#
_cell.length_a   1.000
_cell.length_b   1.000
_cell.length_c   1.000
_cell.angle_alpha   90.00
_cell.angle_beta   90.00
_cell.angle_gamma   90.00
#
_symmetry.space_group_name_H-M   'P 1'
#
loop_
_entity.id
_entity.type
_entity.pdbx_description
1 polymer ?
#
loop_
_entity_poly.entity_id
_entity_poly.type
_entity_poly.pdbx_seq_one_letter_code
_entity_poly.pdbx_strand_id
1 'polypeptide(L)' 'MTSPAQRHMMRVSAAMTAQREAAPLRHATVYEQMLVKLAADQRTLKAIYSKELKAAKKRELLPFWLPWVNG' A
#
# COMPACT_ATOMS: atom_id res chain seq x y z
N MET A 1 38.92 0.61 -8.93
CA MET A 1 37.98 0.62 -10.07
C MET A 1 37.10 -0.62 -9.97
N THR A 2 35.78 -0.49 -9.99
CA THR A 2 34.88 -1.67 -9.95
C THR A 2 34.91 -2.40 -11.30
N SER A 3 35.00 -3.72 -11.25
CA SER A 3 35.06 -4.54 -12.46
C SER A 3 33.76 -4.38 -13.28
N PRO A 4 33.81 -4.60 -14.61
CA PRO A 4 32.60 -4.55 -15.44
C PRO A 4 31.48 -5.46 -14.93
N ALA A 5 31.82 -6.66 -14.44
CA ALA A 5 30.87 -7.59 -13.84
C ALA A 5 30.24 -7.04 -12.55
N GLN A 6 31.03 -6.40 -11.69
CA GLN A 6 30.54 -5.81 -10.44
C GLN A 6 29.60 -4.62 -10.71
N ARG A 7 29.92 -3.78 -11.71
CA ARG A 7 29.02 -2.71 -12.18
C ARG A 7 27.73 -3.26 -12.77
N HIS A 8 27.80 -4.34 -13.55
CA HIS A 8 26.63 -5.00 -14.09
C HIS A 8 25.72 -5.55 -12.98
N MET A 9 26.30 -6.26 -12.01
CA MET A 9 25.56 -6.81 -10.87
C MET A 9 24.87 -5.72 -10.04
N MET A 10 25.56 -4.62 -9.76
CA MET A 10 24.97 -3.46 -9.07
C MET A 10 23.81 -2.83 -9.85
N ARG A 11 23.93 -2.72 -11.18
CA ARG A 11 22.85 -2.17 -12.01
C ARG A 11 21.63 -3.09 -12.04
N VAL A 12 21.85 -4.39 -12.20
CA VAL A 12 20.78 -5.40 -12.24
C VAL A 12 20.09 -5.50 -10.88
N SER A 13 20.84 -5.48 -9.78
CA SER A 13 20.24 -5.50 -8.43
C SER A 13 19.41 -4.25 -8.17
N ALA A 14 19.90 -3.06 -8.53
CA ALA A 14 19.13 -1.81 -8.40
C ALA A 14 17.84 -1.84 -9.22
N ALA A 15 17.89 -2.32 -10.48
CA ALA A 15 16.70 -2.45 -11.32
C ALA A 15 15.68 -3.44 -10.75
N MET A 16 16.15 -4.59 -10.24
CA MET A 16 15.30 -5.60 -9.60
C MET A 16 14.65 -5.07 -8.31
N THR A 17 15.39 -4.33 -7.49
CA THR A 17 14.86 -3.70 -6.28
C THR A 17 13.83 -2.64 -6.60
N ALA A 18 14.12 -1.73 -7.54
CA ALA A 18 13.16 -0.72 -7.99
C ALA A 18 11.87 -1.35 -8.55
N GLN A 19 11.98 -2.47 -9.26
CA GLN A 19 10.82 -3.18 -9.80
C GLN A 19 10.00 -3.91 -8.72
N ARG A 20 10.65 -4.36 -7.64
CA ARG A 20 9.95 -4.88 -6.45
C ARG A 20 9.25 -3.77 -5.67
N GLU A 21 9.88 -2.60 -5.54
CA GLU A 21 9.27 -1.43 -4.91
C GLU A 21 8.11 -0.85 -5.73
N ALA A 22 8.13 -0.99 -7.05
CA ALA A 22 7.07 -0.49 -7.92
C ALA A 22 5.72 -1.23 -7.73
N ALA A 23 5.73 -2.45 -7.19
CA ALA A 23 4.51 -3.21 -6.91
C ALA A 23 4.70 -4.12 -5.68
N PRO A 24 4.75 -3.53 -4.46
CA PRO A 24 5.06 -4.26 -3.23
C PRO A 24 4.01 -5.33 -2.90
N LEU A 25 2.82 -5.24 -3.50
CA LEU A 25 1.71 -6.16 -3.35
C LEU A 25 1.53 -7.12 -4.54
N ARG A 26 2.49 -7.21 -5.47
CA ARG A 26 2.37 -8.03 -6.71
C ARG A 26 2.02 -9.50 -6.45
N HIS A 27 2.46 -10.05 -5.32
CA HIS A 27 2.19 -11.44 -4.93
C HIS A 27 1.14 -11.55 -3.82
N ALA A 28 0.66 -10.43 -3.29
CA ALA A 28 -0.34 -10.44 -2.24
C ALA A 28 -1.67 -10.91 -2.82
N THR A 29 -2.33 -11.81 -2.10
CA THR A 29 -3.72 -12.17 -2.36
C THR A 29 -4.61 -10.91 -2.25
N VAL A 30 -5.79 -10.96 -2.87
CA VAL A 30 -6.76 -9.85 -2.77
C VAL A 30 -7.07 -9.52 -1.30
N TYR A 31 -7.16 -10.53 -0.44
CA TYR A 31 -7.38 -10.33 0.99
C TYR A 31 -6.21 -9.58 1.67
N GLU A 32 -4.96 -9.95 1.39
CA GLU A 32 -3.79 -9.25 1.95
C GLU A 32 -3.66 -7.81 1.43
N GLN A 33 -3.94 -7.60 0.13
CA GLN A 33 -4.06 -6.25 -0.43
C GLN A 33 -5.11 -5.44 0.31
N MET A 34 -6.21 -6.09 0.71
CA MET A 34 -7.28 -5.45 1.44
C MET A 34 -6.89 -5.09 2.87
N LEU A 35 -6.16 -5.95 3.57
CA LEU A 35 -5.60 -5.63 4.90
C LEU A 35 -4.67 -4.41 4.84
N VAL A 36 -3.84 -4.30 3.81
CA VAL A 36 -2.94 -3.15 3.63
C VAL A 36 -3.73 -1.86 3.43
N LYS A 37 -4.77 -1.88 2.59
CA LYS A 37 -5.65 -0.72 2.41
C LYS A 37 -6.38 -0.36 3.71
N LEU A 38 -6.91 -1.35 4.43
CA LEU A 38 -7.58 -1.13 5.71
C LEU A 38 -6.65 -0.45 6.72
N ALA A 39 -5.41 -0.92 6.84
CA ALA A 39 -4.41 -0.32 7.73
C ALA A 39 -4.06 1.13 7.33
N ALA A 40 -4.06 1.46 6.04
CA ALA A 40 -3.88 2.82 5.56
C ALA A 40 -5.08 3.71 5.93
N ASP A 41 -6.30 3.26 5.64
CA ASP A 41 -7.53 3.99 5.97
C ASP A 41 -7.66 4.23 7.48
N GLN A 42 -7.32 3.24 8.31
CA GLN A 42 -7.31 3.38 9.77
C GLN A 42 -6.31 4.44 10.26
N ARG A 43 -5.12 4.51 9.66
CA ARG A 43 -4.13 5.55 9.98
C ARG A 43 -4.65 6.94 9.62
N THR A 44 -5.27 7.10 8.44
CA THR A 44 -5.93 8.34 8.04
C THR A 44 -7.01 8.75 9.03
N LEU A 45 -7.89 7.83 9.43
CA LEU A 45 -8.94 8.10 10.42
C LEU A 45 -8.39 8.41 11.81
N LYS A 46 -7.28 7.78 12.22
CA LYS A 46 -6.63 8.03 13.51
C LYS A 46 -6.04 9.44 13.59
N ALA A 47 -5.52 9.97 12.48
CA ALA A 47 -4.97 11.32 12.39
C ALA A 47 -6.03 12.44 12.50
N ILE A 48 -7.32 12.12 12.30
CA ILE A 48 -8.42 13.08 12.43
C ILE A 48 -8.90 13.12 13.89
N TYR A 49 -8.85 14.29 14.53
CA TYR A 49 -9.30 14.44 15.92
C TYR A 49 -10.79 14.82 16.04
N SER A 50 -11.31 15.68 15.15
CA SER A 50 -12.74 16.04 15.14
C SER A 50 -13.60 14.82 14.83
N LYS A 51 -14.70 14.68 15.60
CA LYS A 51 -15.66 13.58 15.42
C LYS A 51 -16.45 13.76 14.13
N GLU A 52 -16.81 15.00 13.81
CA GLU A 52 -17.59 15.40 12.63
C GLU A 52 -16.79 15.13 11.36
N LEU A 53 -15.53 15.57 11.32
CA LEU A 53 -14.63 15.33 10.18
C LEU A 53 -14.32 13.84 10.02
N LYS A 54 -14.14 13.11 11.12
CA LYS A 54 -13.93 11.65 11.09
C LYS A 54 -15.16 10.94 10.55
N ALA A 55 -16.37 11.37 10.92
CA ALA A 55 -17.62 10.82 10.41
C ALA A 55 -17.78 11.12 8.91
N ALA A 56 -17.48 12.33 8.45
CA ALA A 56 -17.47 12.68 7.04
C ALA A 56 -16.49 11.79 6.26
N LYS A 57 -15.26 11.63 6.76
CA LYS A 57 -14.26 10.78 6.09
C LYS A 57 -14.67 9.32 6.04
N LYS A 58 -15.30 8.79 7.09
CA LYS A 58 -15.87 7.43 7.06
C LYS A 58 -16.94 7.27 6.00
N ARG A 59 -17.83 8.27 5.81
CA ARG A 59 -18.85 8.23 4.75
C ARG A 59 -18.23 8.20 3.35
N GLU A 60 -17.14 8.93 3.13
CA GLU A 60 -16.40 8.88 1.85
C GLU A 60 -15.79 7.50 1.59
N LEU A 61 -15.27 6.83 2.63
CA LEU A 61 -14.62 5.53 2.51
C LEU A 61 -15.63 4.37 2.39
N LEU A 62 -16.84 4.53 2.94
CA LEU A 62 -17.81 3.44 3.10
C LEU A 62 -18.26 2.78 1.78
N PRO A 63 -18.52 3.50 0.67
CA PRO A 63 -18.94 2.88 -0.59
C PRO A 63 -17.94 1.84 -1.11
N PHE A 64 -16.64 2.07 -0.91
CA PHE A 64 -15.61 1.12 -1.29
C PHE A 64 -15.69 -0.17 -0.44
N TRP A 65 -15.95 -0.04 0.86
CA TRP A 65 -15.99 -1.16 1.81
C TRP A 65 -17.34 -1.86 1.87
N LEU A 66 -18.37 -1.31 1.24
CA LEU A 66 -19.75 -1.80 1.28
C LEU A 66 -19.86 -3.32 1.00
N PRO A 67 -19.16 -3.90 0.00
CA PRO A 67 -19.23 -5.34 -0.27
C PRO A 67 -18.70 -6.22 0.86
N TRP A 68 -17.84 -5.68 1.71
CA TRP A 68 -17.20 -6.39 2.84
C TRP A 68 -17.94 -6.19 4.16
N VAL A 69 -18.81 -5.19 4.25
CA VAL A 69 -19.63 -4.92 5.45
C VAL A 69 -20.95 -5.70 5.40
N ASN A 70 -21.50 -5.89 4.19
CA ASN A 70 -22.76 -6.60 3.97
C ASN A 70 -22.58 -8.10 3.68
N GLY A 71 -21.35 -8.60 3.72
CA GLY A 71 -20.98 -9.99 3.46
C GLY A 71 -21.06 -10.87 4.69
#